data_AF-A0A1I7NEM5-F1
#
_entry.id   AF-A0A1I7NEM5-F1
#
_cell.length_a   1.000
_cell.length_b   1.000
_cell.length_c   1.000
_cell.angle_alpha   90.00
_cell.angle_beta   90.00
_cell.angle_gamma   90.00
#
_symmetry.space_group_name_H-M   'P 1'
#
loop_
_entity.id
_entity.type
_entity.pdbx_description
1 polymer ?
#
loop_
_entity_poly.entity_id
_entity_poly.type
_entity_poly.pdbx_seq_one_letter_code
_entity_poly.pdbx_strand_id
1 'polypeptide(L)'
;MADAKFARCHAVTAKWEGGWSNHAADPGGKTMYGITEAVYHAWLRSKGQGAKPVRNISRAEAEEIYFDQYWKPAGGPTLAVGVDLATYDAAVNSGVSRGRKWLMAGLDPKDDHAQTVKNICRQRLGFVQSLNTWKVFGKGWGNRIADIQAKGVAWALAATSDPHVVKQQLEDEADKSKATAGKQTGAAGAAGAGGAGAVGTDQVFANGWIVVGLVIIAVAVVFVLASRAKVNQQQAEAYRREAAAL
;
A
#
# COMPACT_ATOMS: atom_id res chain seq x y z
N MET A 1 27.94 -10.22 3.73
CA MET A 1 26.80 -10.65 4.57
C MET A 1 25.58 -9.87 4.11
N ALA A 2 24.45 -10.55 3.89
CA ALA A 2 23.21 -9.84 3.56
C ALA A 2 22.88 -8.84 4.68
N ASP A 3 22.58 -7.60 4.31
CA ASP A 3 22.20 -6.54 5.24
C ASP A 3 21.02 -7.02 6.12
N ALA A 4 21.19 -7.07 7.44
CA ALA A 4 20.14 -7.52 8.35
C ALA A 4 18.85 -6.67 8.22
N LYS A 5 18.99 -5.40 7.83
CA LYS A 5 17.86 -4.53 7.51
C LYS A 5 17.13 -4.98 6.25
N PHE A 6 17.86 -5.38 5.21
CA PHE A 6 17.25 -5.95 4.02
C PHE A 6 16.49 -7.23 4.36
N ALA A 7 17.11 -8.15 5.09
CA ALA A 7 16.48 -9.43 5.42
C ALA A 7 15.15 -9.26 6.16
N ARG A 8 15.08 -8.38 7.18
CA ARG A 8 13.82 -8.09 7.89
C ARG A 8 12.77 -7.47 6.97
N CYS A 9 13.14 -6.51 6.13
CA CYS A 9 12.19 -5.79 5.27
C CYS A 9 11.68 -6.72 4.16
N HIS A 10 12.57 -7.47 3.53
CA HIS A 10 12.24 -8.41 2.48
C HIS A 10 11.35 -9.54 3.00
N ALA A 11 11.55 -10.02 4.23
CA ALA A 11 10.66 -11.02 4.83
C ALA A 11 9.21 -10.53 4.98
N VAL A 12 8.97 -9.21 5.12
CA VAL A 12 7.62 -8.64 5.15
C VAL A 12 7.09 -8.44 3.73
N THR A 13 7.88 -7.83 2.85
CA THR A 13 7.50 -7.57 1.45
C THR A 13 7.22 -8.87 0.69
N ALA A 14 8.03 -9.91 0.87
CA ALA A 14 7.88 -11.20 0.19
C ALA A 14 6.58 -11.93 0.53
N LYS A 15 5.90 -11.62 1.65
CA LYS A 15 4.55 -12.16 1.95
C LYS A 15 3.50 -11.68 0.95
N TRP A 16 3.75 -10.53 0.33
CA TRP A 16 2.90 -9.94 -0.70
C TRP A 16 3.32 -10.31 -2.11
N GLU A 17 4.52 -10.84 -2.28
CA GLU A 17 5.01 -11.33 -3.56
C GLU A 17 4.54 -12.78 -3.71
N GLY A 18 3.81 -13.05 -4.79
CA GLY A 18 3.24 -14.37 -5.05
C GLY A 18 4.30 -15.43 -5.40
N GLY A 19 3.86 -16.68 -5.43
CA GLY A 19 4.62 -17.77 -6.05
C GLY A 19 4.61 -17.70 -7.58
N TRP A 20 4.84 -18.83 -8.24
CA TRP A 20 4.79 -18.94 -9.70
C TRP A 20 3.45 -18.43 -10.27
N SER A 21 3.51 -17.53 -11.25
CA SER A 21 2.35 -17.12 -12.06
C SER A 21 2.68 -17.22 -13.54
N ASN A 22 1.77 -17.81 -14.30
CA ASN A 22 1.85 -17.93 -15.76
C ASN A 22 0.43 -17.77 -16.34
N HIS A 23 -0.02 -16.53 -16.51
CA HIS A 23 -1.32 -16.23 -17.10
C HIS A 23 -1.18 -15.78 -18.56
N ALA A 24 -1.95 -16.40 -19.46
CA ALA A 24 -1.92 -16.13 -20.90
C ALA A 24 -2.36 -14.69 -21.29
N ALA A 25 -3.01 -13.95 -20.38
CA ALA A 25 -3.45 -12.57 -20.57
C ALA A 25 -2.56 -11.55 -19.83
N ASP A 26 -1.47 -11.99 -19.19
CA ASP A 26 -0.56 -11.11 -18.46
C ASP A 26 0.59 -10.65 -19.37
N PRO A 27 0.69 -9.34 -19.70
CA PRO A 27 1.81 -8.81 -20.48
C PRO A 27 3.17 -8.97 -19.76
N GLY A 28 3.18 -9.27 -18.46
CA GLY A 28 4.38 -9.51 -17.66
C GLY A 28 5.07 -10.87 -17.89
N GLY A 29 4.40 -11.82 -18.55
CA GLY A 29 4.95 -13.13 -18.87
C GLY A 29 5.23 -14.01 -17.64
N LYS A 30 6.06 -15.05 -17.83
CA LYS A 30 6.47 -15.99 -16.78
C LYS A 30 7.11 -15.22 -15.61
N THR A 31 6.62 -15.42 -14.40
CA THR A 31 7.11 -14.74 -13.19
C THR A 31 7.31 -15.74 -12.05
N MET A 32 8.42 -15.63 -11.34
CA MET A 32 8.74 -16.42 -10.13
C MET A 32 9.25 -15.48 -9.03
N TYR A 33 8.72 -15.59 -7.81
CA TYR A 33 9.03 -14.67 -6.70
C TYR A 33 8.87 -13.18 -7.05
N GLY A 34 7.90 -12.82 -7.88
CA GLY A 34 7.72 -11.44 -8.36
C GLY A 34 8.75 -10.96 -9.40
N ILE A 35 9.71 -11.80 -9.80
CA ILE A 35 10.71 -11.49 -10.83
C ILE A 35 10.25 -12.01 -12.18
N THR A 36 10.19 -11.12 -13.18
CA THR A 36 9.85 -11.49 -14.56
C THR A 36 11.06 -12.11 -15.27
N GLU A 37 10.79 -12.92 -16.30
CA GLU A 37 11.83 -13.48 -17.17
C GLU A 37 12.79 -12.41 -17.72
N ALA A 38 12.26 -11.25 -18.12
CA ALA A 38 13.05 -10.15 -18.65
C ALA A 38 14.04 -9.59 -17.61
N VAL A 39 13.60 -9.42 -16.36
CA VAL A 39 14.45 -8.95 -15.25
C VAL A 39 15.51 -9.99 -14.91
N TYR A 40 15.13 -11.27 -14.82
CA TYR A 40 16.09 -12.34 -14.52
C TYR A 40 17.16 -12.48 -15.61
N HIS A 41 16.77 -12.46 -16.89
CA HIS A 41 17.71 -12.49 -18.00
C HIS A 41 18.65 -11.28 -18.03
N ALA A 42 18.14 -10.07 -17.72
CA ALA A 42 18.98 -8.88 -17.62
C ALA A 42 20.01 -9.02 -16.48
N TRP A 43 19.59 -9.54 -15.33
CA TRP A 43 20.47 -9.79 -14.20
C TRP A 43 21.52 -10.87 -14.51
N LEU A 44 21.14 -12.00 -15.11
CA LEU A 44 22.07 -13.05 -15.53
C LEU A 44 23.13 -12.51 -16.49
N ARG A 45 22.73 -11.72 -17.50
CA ARG A 45 23.67 -11.04 -18.40
C ARG A 45 24.63 -10.11 -17.65
N SER A 46 24.15 -9.37 -16.65
CA SER A 46 25.00 -8.51 -15.81
C SER A 46 26.03 -9.30 -14.99
N LYS A 47 25.78 -10.58 -14.73
CA LYS A 47 26.67 -11.51 -14.04
C LYS A 47 27.52 -12.36 -15.00
N GLY A 48 27.45 -12.12 -16.32
CA GLY A 48 28.14 -12.93 -17.33
C GLY A 48 27.60 -14.37 -17.45
N GLN A 49 26.38 -14.62 -16.98
CA GLN A 49 25.75 -15.94 -17.02
C GLN A 49 24.83 -16.09 -18.24
N GLY A 50 24.72 -17.32 -18.75
CA GLY A 50 23.76 -17.66 -19.80
C GLY A 50 22.31 -17.56 -19.32
N ALA A 51 21.40 -17.23 -20.25
CA ALA A 51 19.98 -17.15 -19.97
C ALA A 51 19.40 -18.49 -19.47
N LYS A 52 18.52 -18.43 -18.48
CA LYS A 52 17.82 -19.58 -17.91
C LYS A 52 16.38 -19.18 -17.64
N PRO A 53 15.42 -20.11 -17.78
CA PRO A 53 14.02 -19.85 -17.45
C PRO A 53 13.87 -19.28 -16.04
N VAL A 54 13.06 -18.25 -15.84
CA VAL A 54 12.82 -17.65 -14.51
C VAL A 54 12.18 -18.62 -13.55
N ARG A 55 11.54 -19.69 -14.05
CA ARG A 55 11.05 -20.80 -13.22
C ARG A 55 12.17 -21.48 -12.43
N ASN A 56 13.40 -21.39 -12.91
CA ASN A 56 14.57 -22.00 -12.29
C ASN A 56 15.35 -21.00 -11.41
N ILE A 57 14.87 -19.77 -11.25
CA ILE A 57 15.50 -18.81 -10.33
C ILE A 57 15.45 -19.38 -8.91
N SER A 58 16.60 -19.40 -8.25
CA SER A 58 16.67 -19.73 -6.83
C SER A 58 16.19 -18.56 -5.98
N ARG A 59 15.74 -18.85 -4.76
CA ARG A 59 15.38 -17.81 -3.80
C ARG A 59 16.56 -16.86 -3.52
N ALA A 60 17.78 -17.37 -3.46
CA ALA A 60 18.97 -16.56 -3.24
C ALA A 60 19.25 -15.59 -4.39
N GLU A 61 19.09 -16.03 -5.65
CA GLU A 61 19.20 -15.14 -6.82
C GLU A 61 18.10 -14.07 -6.82
N ALA A 62 16.86 -14.44 -6.49
CA ALA A 62 15.77 -13.48 -6.38
C ALA A 62 16.04 -12.43 -5.28
N GLU A 63 16.52 -12.87 -4.10
CA GLU A 63 16.92 -11.98 -3.01
C GLU A 63 18.08 -11.05 -3.42
N GLU A 64 19.06 -11.54 -4.18
CA GLU A 64 20.15 -10.71 -4.71
C GLU A 64 19.63 -9.66 -5.71
N ILE A 65 18.70 -10.02 -6.58
CA ILE A 65 18.01 -9.07 -7.47
C ILE A 65 17.27 -8.01 -6.65
N TYR A 66 16.51 -8.41 -5.64
CA TYR A 66 15.81 -7.48 -4.77
C TYR A 66 16.76 -6.55 -4.00
N PHE A 67 17.87 -7.09 -3.52
CA PHE A 67 18.89 -6.32 -2.82
C PHE A 67 19.54 -5.28 -3.75
N ASP A 68 19.94 -5.71 -4.96
CA ASP A 68 20.69 -4.88 -5.90
C ASP A 68 19.83 -3.87 -6.66
N GLN A 69 18.63 -4.27 -7.08
CA GLN A 69 17.80 -3.47 -7.98
C GLN A 69 16.71 -2.67 -7.26
N TYR A 70 16.38 -3.00 -6.01
CA TYR A 70 15.32 -2.33 -5.26
C TYR A 70 15.81 -1.77 -3.93
N TRP A 71 16.41 -2.59 -3.06
CA TRP A 71 16.83 -2.17 -1.71
C TRP A 71 17.89 -1.07 -1.76
N LYS A 72 19.05 -1.32 -2.37
CA LYS A 72 20.12 -0.32 -2.47
C LYS A 72 19.67 0.92 -3.23
N PRO A 73 19.03 0.83 -4.42
CA PRO A 73 18.63 2.01 -5.17
C PRO A 73 17.55 2.85 -4.49
N ALA A 74 16.70 2.23 -3.65
CA ALA A 74 15.73 2.94 -2.81
C ALA A 74 16.37 3.66 -1.60
N GLY A 75 17.66 3.43 -1.35
CA GLY A 75 18.39 3.97 -0.19
C GLY A 75 18.25 3.13 1.07
N GLY A 76 17.69 1.91 0.99
CA GLY A 76 17.42 1.04 2.14
C GLY A 76 18.53 0.96 3.21
N PRO A 77 19.82 0.83 2.85
CA PRO A 77 20.90 0.80 3.83
C PRO A 77 20.96 2.02 4.77
N THR A 78 20.60 3.22 4.29
CA THR A 78 20.71 4.47 5.06
C THR A 78 19.41 4.92 5.74
N LEU A 79 18.27 4.31 5.41
CA LEU A 79 16.98 4.72 5.95
C LEU A 79 16.77 4.27 7.40
N ALA A 80 16.05 5.07 8.17
CA ALA A 80 15.66 4.69 9.53
C ALA A 80 14.76 3.45 9.54
N VAL A 81 14.72 2.75 10.68
CA VAL A 81 13.89 1.56 10.84
C VAL A 81 12.41 1.93 10.71
N GLY A 82 11.64 1.11 10.00
CA GLY A 82 10.25 1.38 9.64
C GLY A 82 10.12 2.18 8.35
N VAL A 83 10.88 3.29 8.23
CA VAL A 83 10.96 4.09 6.99
C VAL A 83 11.57 3.27 5.86
N ASP A 84 12.56 2.45 6.19
CA ASP A 84 13.21 1.50 5.28
C ASP A 84 12.22 0.49 4.68
N LEU A 85 11.36 -0.12 5.49
CA LEU A 85 10.31 -1.04 5.04
C LEU A 85 9.31 -0.33 4.12
N ALA A 86 8.79 0.82 4.54
CA ALA A 86 7.76 1.55 3.78
C ALA A 86 8.29 1.99 2.41
N THR A 87 9.52 2.48 2.35
CA THR A 87 10.17 2.93 1.11
C THR A 87 10.53 1.75 0.20
N TYR A 88 11.09 0.67 0.77
CA TYR A 88 11.46 -0.52 0.02
C TYR A 88 10.25 -1.23 -0.59
N ASP A 89 9.18 -1.47 0.19
CA ASP A 89 7.98 -2.12 -0.34
C ASP A 89 7.31 -1.27 -1.43
N ALA A 90 7.31 0.06 -1.26
CA ALA A 90 6.85 0.98 -2.29
C ALA A 90 7.70 0.90 -3.56
N ALA A 91 9.03 0.79 -3.42
CA ALA A 91 9.95 0.61 -4.54
C ALA A 91 9.71 -0.71 -5.28
N VAL A 92 9.47 -1.80 -4.56
CA VAL A 92 9.15 -3.12 -5.15
C VAL A 92 7.82 -3.06 -5.90
N ASN A 93 6.79 -2.49 -5.28
CA ASN A 93 5.44 -2.51 -5.83
C ASN A 93 5.19 -1.48 -6.95
N SER A 94 5.86 -0.32 -6.90
CA SER A 94 5.57 0.82 -7.78
C SER A 94 6.82 1.40 -8.47
N GLY A 95 7.98 0.77 -8.29
CA GLY A 95 9.27 1.16 -8.85
C GLY A 95 10.07 2.09 -7.94
N VAL A 96 11.40 1.93 -7.95
CA VAL A 96 12.38 2.67 -7.13
C VAL A 96 12.18 4.18 -7.19
N SER A 97 11.98 4.74 -8.39
CA SER A 97 11.79 6.18 -8.57
C SER A 97 10.56 6.70 -7.80
N ARG A 98 9.43 5.98 -7.86
CA ARG A 98 8.22 6.38 -7.12
C ARG A 98 8.40 6.19 -5.61
N GLY A 99 8.97 5.07 -5.18
CA GLY A 99 9.27 4.82 -3.77
C GLY A 99 10.10 5.96 -3.16
N ARG A 100 11.16 6.39 -3.86
CA ARG A 100 11.98 7.55 -3.43
C ARG A 100 11.22 8.87 -3.44
N LYS A 101 10.38 9.12 -4.45
CA LYS A 101 9.55 10.34 -4.49
C LYS A 101 8.61 10.41 -3.29
N TRP A 102 7.93 9.31 -2.95
CA TRP A 102 7.05 9.26 -1.78
C TRP A 102 7.81 9.37 -0.46
N LEU A 103 9.01 8.81 -0.36
CA LEU A 103 9.90 9.04 0.78
C LEU A 103 10.20 10.54 0.93
N MET A 104 10.71 11.20 -0.10
CA MET A 104 11.11 12.62 -0.02
C MET A 104 9.93 13.53 0.32
N ALA A 105 8.77 13.32 -0.30
CA ALA A 105 7.56 14.08 0.00
C ALA A 105 6.88 13.66 1.32
N GLY A 106 7.33 12.55 1.93
CA GLY A 106 6.76 11.99 3.15
C GLY A 106 7.55 12.29 4.42
N LEU A 107 8.76 12.86 4.30
CA LEU A 107 9.58 13.21 5.46
C LEU A 107 8.81 14.10 6.43
N ASP A 108 8.75 13.68 7.68
CA ASP A 108 8.16 14.50 8.74
C ASP A 108 9.16 15.58 9.17
N PRO A 109 8.78 16.87 9.24
CA PRO A 109 9.69 17.96 9.57
C PRO A 109 10.22 17.89 11.01
N LYS A 110 9.64 17.07 11.88
CA LYS A 110 10.09 16.84 13.25
C LYS A 110 10.94 15.57 13.39
N ASP A 111 11.32 14.95 12.27
CA ASP A 111 12.05 13.69 12.22
C ASP A 111 11.31 12.51 12.88
N ASP A 112 9.97 12.58 12.91
CA ASP A 112 9.15 11.46 13.38
C ASP A 112 9.09 10.37 12.30
N HIS A 113 9.84 9.28 12.54
CA HIS A 113 9.89 8.13 11.64
C HIS A 113 8.55 7.41 11.49
N ALA A 114 7.73 7.30 12.54
CA ALA A 114 6.41 6.68 12.45
C ALA A 114 5.46 7.55 11.61
N GLN A 115 5.55 8.87 11.75
CA GLN A 115 4.81 9.81 10.92
C GLN A 115 5.29 9.80 9.47
N THR A 116 6.61 9.70 9.24
CA THR A 116 7.20 9.54 7.91
C THR A 116 6.68 8.28 7.21
N VAL A 117 6.62 7.14 7.91
CA VAL A 117 6.00 5.91 7.40
C VAL A 117 4.55 6.14 6.97
N LYS A 118 3.73 6.75 7.86
CA LYS A 118 2.33 7.08 7.55
C LYS A 118 2.20 7.97 6.30
N ASN A 119 3.10 8.94 6.13
CA ASN A 119 3.09 9.86 4.99
C ASN A 119 3.46 9.16 3.67
N ILE A 120 4.45 8.26 3.67
CA ILE A 120 4.83 7.45 2.50
C ILE A 120 3.64 6.58 2.07
N CYS A 121 3.06 5.85 3.02
CA CYS A 121 1.93 4.95 2.75
C CYS A 121 0.69 5.73 2.29
N ARG A 122 0.42 6.92 2.83
CA ARG A 122 -0.69 7.78 2.38
C ARG A 122 -0.53 8.23 0.92
N GLN A 123 0.65 8.68 0.53
CA GLN A 123 0.91 9.11 -0.85
C GLN A 123 0.79 7.93 -1.82
N ARG A 124 1.39 6.79 -1.46
CA ARG A 124 1.26 5.54 -2.22
C ARG A 124 -0.20 5.13 -2.39
N LEU A 125 -0.97 5.16 -1.31
CA LEU A 125 -2.38 4.82 -1.33
C LEU A 125 -3.18 5.73 -2.27
N GLY A 126 -2.97 7.04 -2.19
CA GLY A 126 -3.61 8.00 -3.10
C GLY A 126 -3.32 7.70 -4.57
N PHE A 127 -2.07 7.35 -4.90
CA PHE A 127 -1.70 6.95 -6.26
C PHE A 127 -2.38 5.65 -6.69
N VAL A 128 -2.35 4.58 -5.88
CA VAL A 128 -2.98 3.31 -6.30
C VAL A 128 -4.50 3.43 -6.41
N GLN A 129 -5.13 4.29 -5.60
CA GLN A 129 -6.56 4.61 -5.69
C GLN A 129 -6.94 5.37 -6.96
N SER A 130 -6.00 6.12 -7.56
CA SER A 130 -6.27 6.83 -8.81
C SER A 130 -6.15 5.94 -10.05
N LEU A 131 -5.72 4.69 -9.91
CA LEU A 131 -5.61 3.75 -11.03
C LEU A 131 -6.98 3.19 -11.40
N ASN A 132 -7.27 3.08 -12.71
CA ASN A 132 -8.51 2.47 -13.21
C ASN A 132 -8.71 1.02 -12.72
N THR A 133 -7.62 0.32 -12.47
CA THR A 133 -7.55 -1.05 -11.96
C THR A 133 -7.85 -1.18 -10.47
N TRP A 134 -7.95 -0.07 -9.72
CA TRP A 134 -8.35 -0.06 -8.30
C TRP A 134 -9.69 -0.76 -8.07
N LYS A 135 -10.62 -0.67 -9.02
CA LYS A 135 -11.94 -1.32 -8.93
C LYS A 135 -11.83 -2.85 -8.77
N VAL A 136 -10.78 -3.45 -9.34
CA VAL A 136 -10.57 -4.90 -9.33
C VAL A 136 -9.60 -5.28 -8.20
N PHE A 137 -8.45 -4.61 -8.11
CA PHE A 137 -7.36 -5.03 -7.21
C PHE A 137 -7.25 -4.21 -5.92
N GLY A 138 -8.05 -3.15 -5.77
CA GLY A 138 -7.92 -2.17 -4.70
C GLY A 138 -8.04 -2.76 -3.29
N LYS A 139 -8.83 -3.83 -3.11
CA LYS A 139 -8.89 -4.55 -1.83
C LYS A 139 -7.50 -5.09 -1.45
N GLY A 140 -6.81 -5.76 -2.39
CA GLY A 140 -5.49 -6.33 -2.17
C GLY A 140 -4.42 -5.28 -1.95
N TRP A 141 -4.40 -4.23 -2.80
CA TRP A 141 -3.45 -3.13 -2.64
C TRP A 141 -3.65 -2.34 -1.36
N GLY A 142 -4.91 -2.09 -0.97
CA GLY A 142 -5.26 -1.45 0.30
C GLY A 142 -4.77 -2.25 1.51
N ASN A 143 -5.00 -3.57 1.51
CA ASN A 143 -4.48 -4.46 2.56
C ASN A 143 -2.95 -4.44 2.64
N ARG A 144 -2.25 -4.52 1.49
CA ARG A 144 -0.78 -4.46 1.44
C ARG A 144 -0.25 -3.19 2.07
N ILE A 145 -0.80 -2.05 1.66
CA ILE A 145 -0.34 -0.75 2.15
C ILE A 145 -0.67 -0.59 3.64
N ALA A 146 -1.83 -1.05 4.09
CA ALA A 146 -2.21 -1.03 5.50
C ALA A 146 -1.25 -1.86 6.37
N ASP A 147 -0.91 -3.08 5.96
CA ASP A 147 0.02 -3.95 6.69
C ASP A 147 1.44 -3.39 6.73
N ILE A 148 1.92 -2.85 5.61
CA ILE A 148 3.24 -2.19 5.55
C ILE A 148 3.26 -0.94 6.44
N GLN A 149 2.20 -0.14 6.42
CA GLN A 149 2.09 1.04 7.28
C GLN A 149 2.11 0.64 8.76
N ALA A 150 1.27 -0.32 9.16
CA ALA A 150 1.18 -0.76 10.55
C ALA A 150 2.50 -1.36 11.05
N LYS A 151 3.11 -2.26 10.27
CA LYS A 151 4.41 -2.87 10.61
C LYS A 151 5.52 -1.83 10.67
N GLY A 152 5.57 -0.91 9.69
CA GLY A 152 6.58 0.15 9.65
C GLY A 152 6.45 1.12 10.82
N VAL A 153 5.23 1.49 11.21
CA VAL A 153 4.97 2.31 12.40
C VAL A 153 5.39 1.56 13.67
N ALA A 154 4.98 0.29 13.83
CA ALA A 154 5.37 -0.52 14.98
C ALA A 154 6.90 -0.59 15.13
N TRP A 155 7.62 -0.80 14.03
CA TRP A 155 9.08 -0.82 14.02
C TRP A 155 9.71 0.54 14.35
N ALA A 156 9.18 1.63 13.80
CA ALA A 156 9.67 2.97 14.08
C ALA A 156 9.47 3.35 15.56
N LEU A 157 8.32 3.01 16.14
CA LEU A 157 8.01 3.27 17.55
C LEU A 157 8.86 2.40 18.49
N ALA A 158 8.99 1.10 18.19
CA ALA A 158 9.80 0.17 18.98
C ALA A 158 11.30 0.51 18.98
N ALA A 159 11.75 1.37 18.06
CA ALA A 159 13.12 1.86 18.03
C ALA A 159 13.42 2.90 19.12
N THR A 160 12.40 3.54 19.68
CA THR A 160 12.52 4.67 20.61
C THR A 160 11.67 4.55 21.87
N SER A 161 10.78 3.55 21.94
CA SER A 161 9.76 3.43 23.00
C SER A 161 9.66 2.01 23.56
N ASP A 162 9.18 1.91 24.80
CA ASP A 162 8.90 0.64 25.48
C ASP A 162 7.73 -0.13 24.81
N PRO A 163 7.73 -1.48 24.77
CA PRO A 163 6.67 -2.27 24.16
C PRO A 163 5.24 -1.91 24.62
N HIS A 164 5.03 -1.53 25.88
CA HIS A 164 3.70 -1.12 26.35
C HIS A 164 3.23 0.18 25.68
N VAL A 165 4.13 1.16 25.55
CA VAL A 165 3.86 2.43 24.85
C VAL A 165 3.60 2.18 23.36
N VAL A 166 4.41 1.33 22.73
CA VAL A 166 4.22 0.94 21.32
C VAL A 166 2.84 0.31 21.13
N LYS A 167 2.46 -0.64 21.98
CA LYS A 167 1.15 -1.29 21.93
C LYS A 167 0.01 -0.29 22.05
N GLN A 168 0.05 0.59 23.04
CA GLN A 168 -0.98 1.61 23.24
C GLN A 168 -1.10 2.54 22.02
N GLN A 169 0.02 3.00 21.46
CA GLN A 169 0.00 3.88 20.28
C GLN A 169 -0.55 3.17 19.03
N LEU A 170 -0.30 1.87 18.86
CA LEU A 170 -0.89 1.08 17.79
C LEU A 170 -2.40 0.89 17.98
N GLU A 171 -2.87 0.67 19.21
CA GLU A 171 -4.30 0.61 19.55
C GLU A 171 -4.99 1.95 19.28
N ASP A 172 -4.36 3.07 19.66
CA ASP A 172 -4.86 4.42 19.39
C ASP A 172 -5.00 4.70 17.88
N GLU A 173 -3.98 4.33 17.08
CA GLU A 173 -4.05 4.46 15.62
C GLU A 173 -5.14 3.55 15.03
N ALA A 174 -5.33 2.34 15.57
CA ALA A 174 -6.41 1.46 15.15
C ALA A 174 -7.79 2.06 15.41
N ASP A 175 -8.02 2.61 16.60
CA ASP A 175 -9.29 3.17 16.99
C ASP A 175 -9.59 4.48 16.25
N LYS A 176 -8.56 5.30 16.01
CA LYS A 176 -8.66 6.48 15.13
C LYS A 176 -9.05 6.10 13.71
N SER A 177 -8.42 5.07 13.13
CA SER A 177 -8.78 4.55 11.81
C SER A 177 -10.20 4.00 11.79
N LYS A 178 -10.60 3.23 12.81
CA LYS A 178 -11.98 2.70 12.93
C LYS A 178 -13.03 3.81 13.05
N ALA A 179 -12.77 4.81 13.89
CA ALA A 179 -13.66 5.96 14.04
C ALA A 179 -13.79 6.75 12.72
N THR A 180 -12.69 6.93 12.00
CA THR A 180 -12.69 7.59 10.68
C THR A 180 -13.51 6.79 9.66
N ALA A 181 -13.38 5.46 9.65
CA ALA A 181 -14.21 4.60 8.82
C ALA A 181 -15.70 4.74 9.16
N GLY A 182 -16.06 4.72 10.45
CA GLY A 182 -17.44 4.89 10.91
C GLY A 182 -18.05 6.22 10.44
N LYS A 183 -17.31 7.32 10.55
CA LYS A 183 -17.73 8.64 10.04
C LYS A 183 -17.98 8.63 8.54
N GLN A 184 -17.11 7.97 7.77
CA GLN A 184 -17.24 7.86 6.31
C GLN A 184 -18.41 6.98 5.89
N THR A 185 -18.66 5.87 6.60
CA THR A 185 -19.84 5.03 6.40
C THR A 185 -21.13 5.79 6.71
N GLY A 186 -21.18 6.51 7.84
CA GLY A 186 -22.33 7.34 8.20
C GLY A 186 -22.61 8.43 7.16
N ALA A 187 -21.56 9.14 6.72
CA ALA A 187 -21.68 10.15 5.68
C ALA A 187 -22.13 9.57 4.32
N ALA A 188 -21.65 8.38 3.95
CA ALA A 188 -22.12 7.69 2.74
C ALA A 188 -23.61 7.31 2.83
N GLY A 189 -24.05 6.83 4.00
CA GLY A 189 -25.47 6.54 4.25
C GLY A 189 -26.35 7.78 4.14
N ALA A 190 -25.91 8.90 4.74
CA ALA A 190 -26.63 10.18 4.65
C ALA A 190 -26.69 10.72 3.21
N ALA A 191 -25.59 10.65 2.46
CA ALA A 191 -25.56 11.08 1.06
C ALA A 191 -26.45 10.23 0.16
N GLY A 192 -26.50 8.91 0.39
CA GLY A 192 -27.38 8.00 -0.33
C GLY A 192 -28.86 8.23 -0.05
N ALA A 193 -29.23 8.48 1.21
CA ALA A 193 -30.62 8.77 1.60
C ALA A 193 -31.08 10.16 1.15
N GLY A 194 -30.23 11.18 1.28
CA GLY A 194 -30.55 12.57 0.90
C GLY A 194 -30.74 12.76 -0.61
N GLY A 195 -29.98 12.03 -1.44
CA GLY A 195 -30.12 12.11 -2.90
C GLY A 195 -31.41 11.52 -3.46
N ALA A 196 -32.00 10.52 -2.77
CA ALA A 196 -33.25 9.88 -3.19
C ALA A 196 -34.51 10.57 -2.63
N GLY A 197 -34.42 11.17 -1.43
CA GLY A 197 -35.57 11.80 -0.77
C GLY A 197 -35.79 13.29 -1.07
N ALA A 198 -34.81 13.99 -1.63
CA ALA A 198 -34.87 15.45 -1.85
C ALA A 198 -35.38 15.87 -3.25
N VAL A 199 -35.63 14.92 -4.15
CA VAL A 199 -36.05 15.23 -5.53
C VAL A 199 -37.58 15.14 -5.63
N GLY A 200 -38.24 16.28 -5.67
CA GLY A 200 -39.68 16.35 -5.96
C GLY A 200 -39.98 16.01 -7.42
N THR A 201 -41.11 15.35 -7.68
CA THR A 201 -41.53 14.93 -9.03
C THR A 201 -41.54 16.08 -10.04
N ASP A 202 -41.92 17.28 -9.59
CA ASP A 202 -42.03 18.47 -10.44
C ASP A 202 -40.68 18.98 -10.95
N GLN A 203 -39.60 18.82 -10.18
CA GLN A 203 -38.24 19.15 -10.59
C GLN A 203 -37.67 18.17 -11.62
N VAL A 204 -38.12 16.91 -11.59
CA VAL A 204 -37.73 15.88 -12.58
C VAL A 204 -38.30 16.22 -13.96
N PHE A 205 -39.55 16.67 -14.01
CA PHE A 205 -40.20 17.04 -15.27
C PHE A 205 -39.69 18.37 -15.84
N ALA A 206 -39.38 19.36 -15.00
CA ALA A 206 -38.90 20.66 -15.46
C ALA A 206 -37.40 20.69 -15.82
N ASN A 207 -36.56 19.94 -15.10
CA ASN A 207 -35.09 20.05 -15.18
C ASN A 207 -34.38 18.69 -15.10
N GLY A 208 -34.94 17.66 -15.75
CA GLY A 208 -34.48 16.26 -15.63
C GLY A 208 -32.97 16.04 -15.79
N TRP A 209 -32.28 16.80 -16.63
CA TRP A 209 -30.82 16.71 -16.80
C TRP A 209 -30.03 17.21 -15.58
N ILE A 210 -30.51 18.25 -14.88
CA ILE A 210 -29.91 18.75 -13.62
C ILE A 210 -30.07 17.69 -12.53
N VAL A 211 -31.26 17.11 -12.43
CA VAL A 211 -31.54 16.04 -11.46
C VAL A 211 -30.64 14.82 -11.71
N VAL A 212 -30.51 14.38 -12.97
CA VAL A 212 -29.58 13.31 -13.34
C VAL A 212 -28.15 13.64 -12.95
N GLY A 213 -27.69 14.88 -13.20
CA GLY A 213 -26.37 15.34 -12.79
C GLY A 213 -26.14 15.27 -11.28
N LEU A 214 -27.11 15.72 -10.47
CA LEU A 214 -27.04 15.68 -9.01
C LEU A 214 -27.02 14.23 -8.47
N VAL A 215 -27.80 13.33 -9.07
CA VAL A 215 -27.82 11.91 -8.71
C VAL A 215 -26.47 11.26 -9.00
N ILE A 216 -25.87 11.54 -10.17
CA ILE A 216 -24.53 11.03 -10.52
C ILE A 216 -23.48 11.51 -9.51
N ILE A 217 -23.51 12.79 -9.12
CA ILE A 217 -22.60 13.34 -8.11
C ILE A 217 -22.82 12.64 -6.76
N ALA A 218 -24.05 12.47 -6.32
CA ALA A 218 -24.37 11.79 -5.05
C ALA A 218 -23.85 10.35 -5.04
N VAL A 219 -24.08 9.59 -6.11
CA VAL A 219 -23.56 8.21 -6.27
C VAL A 219 -22.03 8.19 -6.24
N ALA A 220 -21.36 9.13 -6.93
CA ALA A 220 -19.91 9.23 -6.91
C ALA A 220 -19.37 9.54 -5.50
N VAL A 221 -20.03 10.44 -4.76
CA VAL A 221 -19.68 10.76 -3.36
C VAL A 221 -19.85 9.54 -2.47
N VAL A 222 -20.96 8.80 -2.58
CA VAL A 222 -21.19 7.56 -1.83
C VAL A 222 -20.09 6.54 -2.11
N PHE A 223 -19.74 6.35 -3.38
CA PHE A 223 -18.67 5.42 -3.76
C PHE A 223 -17.30 5.82 -3.19
N VAL A 224 -16.94 7.10 -3.26
CA VAL A 224 -15.68 7.62 -2.70
C VAL A 224 -15.65 7.44 -1.19
N LEU A 225 -16.73 7.76 -0.48
CA LEU A 225 -16.82 7.62 0.97
C LEU A 225 -16.77 6.14 1.40
N ALA A 226 -17.48 5.25 0.70
CA ALA A 226 -17.42 3.81 0.96
C ALA A 226 -16.02 3.23 0.71
N SER A 227 -15.35 3.64 -0.37
CA SER A 227 -13.96 3.26 -0.68
C SER A 227 -13.00 3.72 0.42
N ARG A 228 -13.13 4.97 0.88
CA ARG A 228 -12.33 5.51 2.00
C ARG A 228 -12.62 4.77 3.31
N ALA A 229 -13.88 4.46 3.60
CA ALA A 229 -14.26 3.74 4.81
C ALA A 229 -13.59 2.37 4.85
N LYS A 230 -13.62 1.65 3.73
CA LYS A 230 -12.96 0.35 3.58
C LYS A 230 -11.45 0.43 3.80
N VAL A 231 -10.78 1.41 3.21
CA VAL A 231 -9.34 1.62 3.44
C VAL A 231 -9.04 1.86 4.92
N ASN A 232 -9.83 2.70 5.59
CA ASN A 232 -9.62 2.99 7.01
C ASN A 232 -9.91 1.76 7.89
N GLN A 233 -10.86 0.89 7.49
CA GLN A 233 -11.06 -0.42 8.14
C GLN A 233 -9.82 -1.31 7.99
N GLN A 234 -9.25 -1.40 6.78
CA GLN A 234 -8.03 -2.18 6.54
C GLN A 234 -6.85 -1.70 7.40
N GLN A 235 -6.69 -0.37 7.52
CA GLN A 235 -5.68 0.22 8.42
C GLN A 235 -5.95 -0.11 9.89
N ALA A 236 -7.20 0.00 10.35
CA ALA A 236 -7.56 -0.33 11.72
C ALA A 236 -7.26 -1.80 12.06
N GLU A 237 -7.60 -2.72 11.16
CA GLU A 237 -7.32 -4.14 11.32
C GLU A 237 -5.82 -4.44 11.31
N ALA A 238 -5.05 -3.78 10.44
CA ALA A 238 -3.60 -3.94 10.38
C ALA A 238 -2.92 -3.48 11.69
N TYR A 239 -3.27 -2.30 12.20
CA TYR A 239 -2.74 -1.81 13.48
C TYR A 239 -3.12 -2.72 14.66
N ARG A 240 -4.34 -3.25 14.69
CA ARG A 240 -4.76 -4.21 15.73
C ARG A 240 -3.94 -5.50 15.71
N ARG A 241 -3.64 -6.03 14.52
CA ARG A 241 -2.77 -7.22 14.39
C ARG A 241 -1.38 -6.96 14.94
N GLU A 242 -0.82 -5.78 14.67
CA GLU A 242 0.49 -5.38 15.18
C GLU A 242 0.49 -5.18 16.69
N ALA A 243 -0.53 -4.51 17.25
CA ALA A 243 -0.68 -4.35 18.69
C ALA A 243 -0.85 -5.69 19.43
N ALA A 244 -1.60 -6.64 18.84
CA ALA A 244 -1.81 -7.96 19.41
C ALA A 244 -0.56 -8.86 19.38
N ALA A 245 0.45 -8.51 18.58
CA ALA A 245 1.71 -9.24 18.49
C ALA A 245 2.77 -8.78 19.51
N LEU A 246 2.45 -7.76 20.32
CA LEU A 246 3.25 -7.22 21.42
C LEU A 246 2.71 -7.67 22.78
#